data_AF-A0A932Q1F9-F1
#
_entry.id   AF-A0A932Q1F9-F1
#
_cell.length_a   1.000
_cell.length_b   1.000
_cell.length_c   1.000
_cell.angle_alpha   90.00
_cell.angle_beta   90.00
_cell.angle_gamma   90.00
#
_symmetry.space_group_name_H-M   'P 1'
#
loop_
_entity.id
_entity.type
_entity.pdbx_description
1 polymer ?
#
loop_
_entity_poly.entity_id
_entity_poly.type
_entity_poly.pdbx_seq_one_letter_code
_entity_poly.pdbx_strand_id
1 'polypeptide(L)'
;MDPTPETLNQSNSNHRDELLLALTLSLILIFGAAVRLVGVNWDDDQHLHPDERFLTMVETALTLPGQKTIGAAPPALCAKWGGYFDSPCSPLSPYNHNFGFFVYGTFPIFLTRVVGDVLAMTGYGEIHLVGRVLSALFDLSTVLLIFFIGRRMYDARVGISLMGAVCAHLCLRARRLGSRSQDESTSRRSRRC
;
A
#
# COMPACT_ATOMS: atom_id res chain seq x y z
N MET A 1 5.23 6.00 47.34
CA MET A 1 6.50 6.40 46.70
C MET A 1 6.10 7.25 45.52
N ASP A 2 6.22 8.58 45.66
CA ASP A 2 5.89 9.50 44.55
C ASP A 2 6.98 9.44 43.47
N PRO A 3 6.61 9.48 42.18
CA PRO A 3 7.56 9.50 41.09
C PRO A 3 8.42 10.77 41.15
N THR A 4 9.74 10.63 41.05
CA THR A 4 10.65 11.78 41.02
C THR A 4 10.46 12.58 39.73
N PRO A 5 10.71 13.91 39.73
CA PRO A 5 10.55 14.75 38.53
C PRO A 5 11.35 14.26 37.31
N GLU A 6 12.44 13.52 37.53
CA GLU A 6 13.23 12.88 36.47
C GLU A 6 12.46 11.76 35.74
N THR A 7 11.74 10.92 36.49
CA THR A 7 10.90 9.84 35.91
C THR A 7 9.71 10.39 35.14
N LEU A 8 9.13 11.51 35.60
CA LEU A 8 8.05 12.20 34.87
C LEU A 8 8.54 12.79 33.55
N ASN A 9 9.75 13.34 33.51
CA ASN A 9 10.31 13.94 32.30
C ASN A 9 10.68 12.88 31.25
N GLN A 10 11.26 11.74 31.68
CA GLN A 10 11.60 10.62 30.80
C GLN A 10 10.34 9.92 30.23
N SER A 11 9.28 9.77 31.04
CA SER A 11 8.01 9.23 30.55
C SER A 11 7.36 10.14 29.50
N ASN A 12 7.43 11.47 29.71
CA ASN A 12 6.87 12.45 28.77
C ASN A 12 7.62 12.51 27.44
N SER A 13 8.95 12.33 27.43
CA SER A 13 9.72 12.32 26.18
C SER A 13 9.41 11.07 25.33
N ASN A 14 9.38 9.89 25.95
CA ASN A 14 9.10 8.64 25.24
C ASN A 14 7.69 8.65 24.62
N HIS A 15 6.69 9.15 25.35
CA HIS A 15 5.34 9.26 24.83
C HIS A 15 5.22 10.24 23.64
N ARG A 16 5.98 11.35 23.67
CA ARG A 16 6.04 12.31 22.56
C ARG A 16 6.67 11.70 21.31
N ASP A 17 7.75 10.94 21.46
CA ASP A 17 8.42 10.30 20.33
C ASP A 17 7.54 9.22 19.69
N GLU A 18 6.84 8.43 20.50
CA GLU A 18 5.83 7.47 20.01
C GLU A 18 4.69 8.17 19.29
N LEU A 19 4.18 9.29 19.84
CA LEU A 19 3.13 10.09 19.22
C LEU A 19 3.61 10.69 17.88
N LEU A 20 4.81 11.26 17.83
CA LEU A 20 5.38 11.82 16.60
C LEU A 20 5.59 10.75 15.53
N LEU A 21 6.06 9.57 15.91
CA LEU A 21 6.21 8.43 15.01
C LEU A 21 4.85 7.98 14.46
N ALA A 22 3.86 7.81 15.33
CA ALA A 22 2.51 7.42 14.95
C ALA A 22 1.85 8.45 14.02
N LEU A 23 2.02 9.75 14.31
CA LEU A 23 1.52 10.83 13.47
C LEU A 23 2.21 10.85 12.10
N THR A 24 3.53 10.69 12.06
CA THR A 24 4.29 10.65 10.81
C THR A 24 3.87 9.47 9.95
N LEU A 25 3.76 8.27 10.54
CA LEU A 25 3.28 7.09 9.83
C LEU A 25 1.85 7.28 9.32
N SER A 26 0.96 7.82 10.16
CA SER A 26 -0.44 8.10 9.78
C SER A 26 -0.50 9.08 8.61
N LEU A 27 0.33 10.14 8.63
CA LEU A 27 0.39 11.10 7.54
C LEU A 27 0.85 10.46 6.23
N ILE A 28 1.87 9.59 6.27
CA ILE A 28 2.36 8.87 5.10
C ILE A 28 1.26 7.96 4.52
N LEU A 29 0.54 7.23 5.37
CA LEU A 29 -0.54 6.33 4.94
C LEU A 29 -1.73 7.10 4.37
N ILE A 30 -2.15 8.19 5.02
CA ILE A 30 -3.22 9.05 4.52
C ILE A 30 -2.84 9.68 3.19
N PHE A 31 -1.61 10.19 3.07
CA PHE A 31 -1.12 10.76 1.82
C PHE A 31 -1.06 9.71 0.70
N GLY A 32 -0.52 8.53 0.98
CA GLY A 32 -0.47 7.42 0.02
C GLY A 32 -1.87 6.98 -0.41
N ALA A 33 -2.81 6.88 0.53
CA ALA A 33 -4.20 6.55 0.26
C ALA A 33 -4.87 7.61 -0.61
N ALA A 34 -4.67 8.89 -0.31
CA ALA A 34 -5.21 10.00 -1.09
C ALA A 34 -4.71 9.95 -2.54
N VAL A 35 -3.39 9.82 -2.75
CA VAL A 35 -2.83 9.75 -4.10
C VAL A 35 -3.35 8.54 -4.88
N ARG A 36 -3.61 7.42 -4.23
CA ARG A 36 -4.08 6.19 -4.90
C ARG A 36 -5.59 6.11 -5.13
N LEU A 37 -6.39 6.73 -4.27
CA LEU A 37 -7.85 6.61 -4.32
C LEU A 37 -8.52 7.83 -4.97
N VAL A 38 -7.82 8.96 -5.09
CA VAL A 38 -8.34 10.12 -5.84
C VAL A 38 -8.50 9.73 -7.30
N GLY A 39 -9.73 9.89 -7.81
CA GLY A 39 -10.04 9.52 -9.19
C GLY A 39 -9.94 8.02 -9.44
N VAL A 40 -10.40 7.17 -8.51
CA VAL A 40 -10.36 5.71 -8.70
C VAL A 40 -11.01 5.24 -10.01
N ASN A 41 -12.04 5.93 -10.49
CA ASN A 41 -12.67 5.73 -11.80
C ASN A 41 -12.13 6.76 -12.83
N TRP A 42 -10.81 6.85 -12.99
CA TRP A 42 -10.18 7.87 -13.85
C TRP A 42 -10.45 7.66 -15.35
N ASP A 43 -10.76 6.43 -15.76
CA ASP A 43 -10.97 6.03 -17.14
C ASP A 43 -12.44 5.95 -17.54
N ASP A 44 -13.39 6.22 -16.64
CA ASP A 44 -14.83 6.33 -16.93
C ASP A 44 -15.36 5.15 -17.79
N ASP A 45 -15.09 3.93 -17.33
CA ASP A 45 -15.43 2.66 -17.99
C ASP A 45 -14.84 2.44 -19.39
N GLN A 46 -13.87 3.25 -19.83
CA GLN A 46 -13.25 3.09 -21.15
C GLN A 46 -12.27 1.90 -21.21
N HIS A 47 -11.79 1.38 -20.07
CA HIS A 47 -10.90 0.21 -19.98
C HIS A 47 -9.67 0.34 -20.91
N LEU A 48 -9.00 1.50 -20.83
CA LEU A 48 -7.92 1.88 -21.73
C LEU A 48 -6.68 0.99 -21.59
N HIS A 49 -6.49 0.38 -20.42
CA HIS A 49 -5.35 -0.51 -20.16
C HIS A 49 -5.70 -1.95 -20.55
N PRO A 50 -5.00 -2.55 -21.54
CA PRO A 50 -5.40 -3.83 -22.14
C PRO A 50 -5.29 -5.02 -21.18
N ASP A 51 -4.36 -4.99 -20.24
CA ASP A 51 -4.17 -5.96 -19.17
C ASP A 51 -5.22 -5.83 -18.06
N GLU A 52 -5.55 -4.62 -17.61
CA GLU A 52 -6.67 -4.39 -16.68
C GLU A 52 -7.99 -4.85 -17.31
N ARG A 53 -8.21 -4.51 -18.57
CA ARG A 53 -9.37 -4.98 -19.33
C ARG A 53 -9.40 -6.51 -19.39
N PHE A 54 -8.25 -7.15 -19.60
CA PHE A 54 -8.15 -8.61 -19.61
C PHE A 54 -8.51 -9.21 -18.25
N LEU A 55 -7.99 -8.66 -17.15
CA LEU A 55 -8.36 -9.09 -15.80
C LEU A 55 -9.86 -8.89 -15.54
N THR A 56 -10.41 -7.75 -15.94
CA THR A 56 -11.84 -7.45 -15.82
C THR A 56 -12.70 -8.49 -16.56
N MET A 57 -12.32 -8.85 -17.79
CA MET A 57 -13.00 -9.91 -18.56
C MET A 57 -12.93 -11.27 -17.85
N VAL A 58 -11.76 -11.62 -17.31
CA VAL A 58 -11.57 -12.86 -16.56
C VAL A 58 -12.43 -12.87 -15.30
N GLU A 59 -12.31 -11.86 -14.43
CA GLU A 59 -13.00 -11.77 -13.14
C GLU A 59 -14.53 -11.71 -13.29
N THR A 60 -15.03 -11.07 -14.35
CA THR A 60 -16.46 -11.05 -14.68
C THR A 60 -16.99 -12.44 -15.07
N ALA A 61 -16.16 -13.25 -15.73
CA ALA A 61 -16.53 -14.61 -16.14
C ALA A 61 -16.46 -15.63 -14.99
N LEU A 62 -15.64 -15.37 -13.97
CA LEU A 62 -15.52 -16.26 -12.81
C LEU A 62 -16.80 -16.26 -11.99
N THR A 63 -17.13 -17.43 -11.43
CA THR A 63 -18.30 -17.61 -10.57
C THR A 63 -17.92 -18.40 -9.32
N LEU A 64 -18.50 -18.03 -8.17
CA LEU A 64 -18.22 -18.72 -6.92
C LEU A 64 -19.00 -20.05 -6.86
N PRO A 65 -18.43 -21.08 -6.19
CA PRO A 65 -19.11 -22.35 -6.01
C PRO A 65 -20.47 -22.17 -5.30
N GLY A 66 -21.54 -22.67 -5.92
CA GLY A 66 -22.91 -22.57 -5.38
C GLY A 66 -23.75 -21.42 -5.95
N GLN A 67 -23.17 -20.55 -6.78
CA GLN A 67 -23.87 -19.46 -7.45
C GLN A 67 -24.29 -19.89 -8.87
N LYS A 68 -25.45 -19.40 -9.34
CA LYS A 68 -25.98 -19.75 -10.67
C LYS A 68 -25.09 -19.11 -11.74
N THR A 69 -24.45 -19.91 -12.58
CA THR A 69 -23.58 -19.42 -13.65
C THR A 69 -24.37 -18.68 -14.73
N ILE A 70 -23.94 -17.46 -15.07
CA ILE A 70 -24.40 -16.75 -16.27
C ILE A 70 -23.45 -17.16 -17.40
N GLY A 71 -23.85 -18.18 -18.17
CA GLY A 71 -23.02 -18.78 -19.21
C GLY A 71 -22.33 -20.06 -18.73
N ALA A 72 -22.71 -21.18 -19.36
CA ALA A 72 -22.28 -22.55 -19.10
C ALA A 72 -22.60 -23.10 -17.69
N ALA A 73 -23.49 -24.10 -17.64
CA ALA A 73 -23.63 -24.94 -16.46
C ALA A 73 -22.33 -25.73 -16.25
N PRO A 74 -21.87 -25.95 -15.00
CA PRO A 74 -20.75 -26.85 -14.75
C PRO A 74 -21.05 -28.24 -15.34
N PRO A 75 -20.06 -28.95 -15.89
CA PRO A 75 -20.26 -30.29 -16.45
C PRO A 75 -21.01 -31.20 -15.46
N ALA A 76 -21.91 -32.06 -15.98
CA ALA A 76 -22.86 -32.85 -15.18
C ALA A 76 -22.22 -33.76 -14.10
N LEU A 77 -20.89 -33.98 -14.12
CA LEU A 77 -20.15 -34.71 -13.09
C LEU A 77 -19.73 -33.86 -11.87
N CYS A 78 -19.79 -32.53 -11.89
CA CYS A 78 -19.18 -31.66 -10.86
C CYS A 78 -20.13 -31.34 -9.68
N ALA A 79 -21.14 -32.17 -9.42
CA ALA A 79 -22.42 -31.78 -8.81
C ALA A 79 -22.52 -31.65 -7.26
N LYS A 80 -21.45 -31.81 -6.47
CA LYS A 80 -21.61 -31.87 -5.00
C LYS A 80 -20.75 -30.89 -4.19
N TRP A 81 -19.55 -30.55 -4.68
CA TRP A 81 -18.61 -29.60 -4.04
C TRP A 81 -17.76 -28.84 -5.07
N GLY A 82 -18.23 -28.67 -6.31
CA GLY A 82 -17.70 -27.69 -7.28
C GLY A 82 -16.17 -27.57 -7.41
N GLY A 83 -15.43 -28.65 -7.22
CA GLY A 83 -14.08 -28.85 -7.73
C GLY A 83 -13.04 -27.74 -7.57
N TYR A 84 -12.95 -26.99 -6.45
CA TYR A 84 -11.81 -26.05 -6.29
C TYR A 84 -10.46 -26.78 -6.48
N PHE A 85 -10.34 -27.97 -5.91
CA PHE A 85 -9.16 -28.83 -6.05
C PHE A 85 -9.17 -29.69 -7.32
N ASP A 86 -10.20 -29.58 -8.15
CA ASP A 86 -10.35 -30.28 -9.43
C ASP A 86 -10.37 -29.24 -10.55
N SER A 87 -9.18 -28.87 -11.02
CA SER A 87 -8.96 -27.80 -12.00
C SER A 87 -9.91 -27.84 -13.22
N PRO A 88 -10.25 -28.99 -13.82
CA PRO A 88 -11.18 -29.09 -14.95
C PRO A 88 -12.65 -28.78 -14.61
N CYS A 89 -13.05 -28.94 -13.33
CA CYS A 89 -14.43 -28.72 -12.87
C CYS A 89 -14.61 -27.37 -12.16
N SER A 90 -13.52 -26.69 -11.78
CA SER A 90 -13.58 -25.47 -10.97
C SER A 90 -14.21 -24.28 -11.74
N PRO A 91 -15.34 -23.72 -11.28
CA PRO A 91 -15.93 -22.51 -11.89
C PRO A 91 -15.08 -21.25 -11.64
N LEU A 92 -14.11 -21.34 -10.71
CA LEU A 92 -13.14 -20.30 -10.41
C LEU A 92 -11.90 -20.37 -11.32
N SER A 93 -11.71 -21.44 -12.09
CA SER A 93 -10.53 -21.56 -12.95
C SER A 93 -10.72 -20.73 -14.24
N PRO A 94 -9.86 -19.73 -14.53
CA PRO A 94 -9.93 -18.97 -15.79
C PRO A 94 -9.84 -19.86 -17.04
N TYR A 95 -9.12 -20.97 -16.94
CA TYR A 95 -8.94 -21.93 -18.02
C TYR A 95 -10.25 -22.58 -18.46
N ASN A 96 -11.24 -22.67 -17.58
CA ASN A 96 -12.56 -23.24 -17.88
C ASN A 96 -13.52 -22.23 -18.55
N HIS A 97 -13.09 -20.96 -18.68
CA HIS A 97 -13.86 -19.85 -19.25
C HIS A 97 -13.22 -19.28 -20.53
N ASN A 98 -12.50 -20.11 -21.28
CA ASN A 98 -11.76 -19.73 -22.50
C ASN A 98 -10.56 -18.78 -22.29
N PHE A 99 -10.10 -18.58 -21.05
CA PHE A 99 -8.89 -17.81 -20.77
C PHE A 99 -7.66 -18.73 -20.65
N GLY A 100 -7.35 -19.47 -21.72
CA GLY A 100 -6.25 -20.44 -21.79
C GLY A 100 -4.85 -19.85 -21.54
N PHE A 101 -4.68 -18.55 -21.78
CA PHE A 101 -3.39 -17.84 -21.65
C PHE A 101 -3.24 -17.07 -20.34
N PHE A 102 -4.08 -17.32 -19.33
CA PHE A 102 -3.98 -16.62 -18.05
C PHE A 102 -2.72 -17.03 -17.28
N VAL A 103 -1.86 -16.05 -16.94
CA VAL A 103 -0.56 -16.27 -16.27
C VAL A 103 -0.32 -15.41 -15.03
N TYR A 104 -1.29 -14.58 -14.63
CA TYR A 104 -1.13 -13.56 -13.58
C TYR A 104 -1.25 -14.11 -12.14
N GLY A 105 -1.50 -15.41 -12.00
CA GLY A 105 -1.75 -16.06 -10.71
C GLY A 105 -3.21 -15.95 -10.26
N THR A 106 -3.66 -16.96 -9.52
CA THR A 106 -5.07 -17.10 -9.15
C THR A 106 -5.46 -16.34 -7.88
N PHE A 107 -4.50 -16.03 -7.01
CA PHE A 107 -4.80 -15.35 -5.74
C PHE A 107 -5.43 -13.96 -5.93
N PRO A 108 -4.87 -13.05 -6.76
CA PRO A 108 -5.43 -11.70 -6.92
C PRO A 108 -6.87 -11.75 -7.47
N ILE A 109 -7.11 -12.53 -8.53
CA ILE A 109 -8.43 -12.64 -9.16
C ILE A 109 -9.47 -13.28 -8.24
N PHE A 110 -9.08 -14.24 -7.38
CA PHE A 110 -10.01 -14.85 -6.43
C PHE A 110 -10.37 -13.89 -5.32
N LEU A 111 -9.39 -13.14 -4.81
CA LEU A 111 -9.63 -12.14 -3.81
C LEU A 111 -10.56 -11.03 -4.34
N THR A 112 -10.28 -10.48 -5.52
CA THR A 112 -11.14 -9.49 -6.17
C THR A 112 -12.54 -10.05 -6.41
N ARG A 113 -12.66 -11.29 -6.89
CA ARG A 113 -13.95 -11.93 -7.13
C ARG A 113 -14.78 -12.11 -5.86
N VAL A 114 -14.16 -12.57 -4.77
CA VAL A 114 -14.85 -12.73 -3.47
C VAL A 114 -15.31 -11.38 -2.92
N VAL A 115 -14.44 -10.37 -2.96
CA VAL A 115 -14.79 -9.03 -2.48
C VAL A 115 -15.87 -8.39 -3.36
N GLY A 116 -15.77 -8.55 -4.67
CA GLY A 116 -16.79 -8.10 -5.62
C GLY A 116 -18.15 -8.74 -5.35
N ASP A 117 -18.18 -10.05 -5.04
CA ASP A 117 -19.44 -10.74 -4.70
C ASP A 117 -20.04 -10.23 -3.38
N VAL A 118 -19.22 -10.03 -2.35
CA VAL A 118 -19.65 -9.46 -1.07
C VAL A 118 -20.21 -8.04 -1.23
N LEU A 119 -19.64 -7.25 -2.15
CA LEU A 119 -20.09 -5.89 -2.46
C LEU A 119 -21.21 -5.84 -3.52
N ALA A 120 -21.60 -6.98 -4.09
CA ALA A 120 -22.47 -7.09 -5.25
C ALA A 120 -21.99 -6.27 -6.48
N MET A 121 -20.67 -6.05 -6.59
CA MET A 121 -19.98 -5.30 -7.65
C MET A 121 -19.23 -6.26 -8.58
N THR A 122 -19.96 -7.19 -9.20
CA THR A 122 -19.39 -8.23 -10.06
C THR A 122 -19.52 -7.92 -11.56
N GLY A 123 -20.17 -6.80 -11.90
CA GLY A 123 -20.35 -6.38 -13.28
C GLY A 123 -19.02 -5.98 -13.93
N TYR A 124 -18.99 -6.02 -15.26
CA TYR A 124 -17.81 -5.63 -16.05
C TYR A 124 -17.34 -4.20 -15.74
N GLY A 125 -18.27 -3.25 -15.56
CA GLY A 125 -17.95 -1.86 -15.18
C GLY A 125 -17.69 -1.61 -13.69
N GLU A 126 -17.72 -2.65 -12.85
CA GLU A 126 -17.64 -2.47 -11.39
C GLU A 126 -16.47 -3.24 -10.78
N ILE A 127 -16.21 -4.45 -11.28
CA ILE A 127 -15.23 -5.35 -10.68
C ILE A 127 -13.81 -4.79 -10.74
N HIS A 128 -13.47 -4.04 -11.79
CA HIS A 128 -12.17 -3.39 -11.92
C HIS A 128 -11.96 -2.29 -10.87
N LEU A 129 -13.02 -1.58 -10.45
CA LEU A 129 -12.95 -0.60 -9.36
C LEU A 129 -12.61 -1.27 -8.04
N VAL A 130 -13.19 -2.45 -7.77
CA VAL A 130 -12.85 -3.28 -6.62
C VAL A 130 -11.37 -3.67 -6.66
N GLY A 131 -10.89 -4.11 -7.83
CA GLY A 131 -9.47 -4.43 -8.06
C GLY A 131 -8.53 -3.26 -7.77
N ARG A 132 -8.87 -2.04 -8.23
CA ARG A 132 -8.09 -0.82 -7.97
C ARG A 132 -8.01 -0.48 -6.48
N VAL A 133 -9.14 -0.54 -5.76
CA VAL A 133 -9.17 -0.29 -4.31
C VAL A 133 -8.37 -1.35 -3.57
N LEU A 134 -8.51 -2.62 -3.92
CA LEU A 134 -7.73 -3.70 -3.32
C LEU A 134 -6.23 -3.49 -3.54
N SER A 135 -5.80 -3.15 -4.75
CA SER A 135 -4.41 -2.82 -5.05
C SER A 135 -3.87 -1.68 -4.17
N ALA A 136 -4.66 -0.61 -4.00
CA ALA A 136 -4.30 0.49 -3.10
C ALA A 136 -4.15 0.02 -1.63
N LEU A 137 -5.02 -0.87 -1.15
CA LEU A 137 -4.92 -1.44 0.20
C LEU A 137 -3.67 -2.31 0.39
N PHE A 138 -3.28 -3.11 -0.62
CA PHE A 138 -2.05 -3.90 -0.57
C PHE A 138 -0.79 -3.05 -0.53
N ASP A 139 -0.78 -1.93 -1.25
CA ASP A 139 0.36 -1.01 -1.22
C ASP A 139 0.49 -0.29 0.12
N LEU A 140 -0.62 0.13 0.73
CA LEU A 140 -0.61 0.68 2.10
C LEU A 140 -0.17 -0.38 3.12
N SER A 141 -0.63 -1.62 2.94
CA SER A 141 -0.21 -2.76 3.77
C SER A 141 1.28 -3.02 3.63
N THR A 142 1.85 -2.87 2.43
CA THR A 142 3.28 -3.00 2.19
C THR A 142 4.07 -1.93 2.93
N VAL A 143 3.61 -0.67 2.93
CA VAL A 143 4.23 0.41 3.73
C VAL A 143 4.20 0.07 5.23
N LEU A 144 3.08 -0.44 5.74
CA LEU A 144 2.96 -0.89 7.14
C LEU A 144 3.91 -2.05 7.46
N LEU A 145 4.00 -3.05 6.58
CA LEU A 145 4.91 -4.19 6.75
C LEU A 145 6.36 -3.74 6.77
N ILE A 146 6.78 -2.85 5.86
CA ILE A 146 8.12 -2.27 5.84
C ILE A 146 8.40 -1.52 7.15
N PHE A 147 7.45 -0.74 7.64
CA PHE A 147 7.57 -0.06 8.92
C PHE A 147 7.77 -1.05 10.07
N PHE A 148 6.96 -2.11 10.16
CA PHE A 148 7.10 -3.12 11.21
C PHE A 148 8.40 -3.92 11.12
N ILE A 149 8.85 -4.25 9.91
CA ILE A 149 10.15 -4.90 9.68
C ILE A 149 11.28 -3.97 10.12
N GLY A 150 11.25 -2.70 9.72
CA GLY A 150 12.21 -1.69 10.14
C GLY A 150 12.26 -1.55 11.67
N ARG A 151 11.10 -1.46 12.32
CA ARG A 151 10.99 -1.39 13.79
C ARG A 151 11.50 -2.65 14.48
N ARG A 152 11.34 -3.83 13.87
CA ARG A 152 11.81 -5.12 14.39
C ARG A 152 13.31 -5.31 14.23
N MET A 153 13.89 -4.79 13.14
CA MET A 153 15.31 -4.93 12.80
C MET A 153 16.19 -3.88 13.47
N TYR A 154 15.69 -2.66 13.63
CA TYR A 154 16.45 -1.55 14.19
C TYR A 154 16.04 -1.32 15.65
N ASP A 155 16.75 -1.97 16.57
CA ASP A 155 16.75 -1.55 17.98
C ASP A 155 17.27 -0.10 18.11
N ALA A 156 16.92 0.57 19.22
CA ALA A 156 17.11 2.02 19.49
C ALA A 156 18.47 2.63 19.07
N ARG A 157 19.53 1.82 18.97
CA ARG A 157 20.88 2.23 18.58
C ARG A 157 20.99 2.64 17.10
N VAL A 158 20.19 2.08 16.19
CA VAL A 158 20.22 2.46 14.77
C VAL A 158 19.27 3.65 14.47
N GLY A 159 18.22 3.82 15.28
CA GLY A 159 17.43 5.05 15.28
C GLY A 159 18.27 6.28 15.63
N ILE A 160 19.19 6.14 16.59
CA ILE A 160 20.14 7.21 16.96
C ILE A 160 21.16 7.49 15.85
N SER A 161 21.61 6.51 15.07
CA SER A 161 22.56 6.76 13.98
C SER A 161 21.90 7.39 12.75
N LEU A 162 20.63 7.07 12.45
CA LEU A 162 19.85 7.78 11.42
C LEU A 162 19.49 9.21 11.85
N MET A 163 19.06 9.41 13.10
CA MET A 163 18.80 10.75 13.65
C MET A 163 20.11 11.57 13.74
N GLY A 164 21.22 10.92 14.10
CA GLY A 164 22.56 11.51 14.13
C GLY A 164 23.06 11.93 12.75
N ALA A 165 22.76 11.18 11.69
CA ALA A 165 23.08 11.55 10.32
C ALA A 165 22.27 12.77 9.84
N VAL A 166 20.98 12.84 10.18
CA VAL A 166 20.12 14.00 9.86
C VAL A 166 20.53 15.24 10.66
N CYS A 167 20.83 15.11 11.95
CA CYS A 167 21.33 16.20 12.78
C CYS A 167 22.73 16.66 12.38
N ALA A 168 23.63 15.74 12.02
CA ALA A 168 24.95 16.08 11.49
C ALA A 168 24.83 16.85 10.18
N HIS A 169 23.93 16.44 9.28
CA HIS A 169 23.70 17.15 8.03
C HIS A 169 23.12 18.57 8.26
N LEU A 170 22.25 18.74 9.26
CA LEU A 170 21.69 20.05 9.64
C LEU A 170 22.73 20.95 10.33
N CYS A 171 23.55 20.41 11.23
CA CYS A 171 24.66 21.09 11.88
C CYS A 171 25.78 21.49 10.90
N LEU A 172 26.11 20.63 9.93
CA LEU A 172 27.06 20.95 8.87
C LEU A 172 26.55 22.06 7.94
N ARG A 173 25.23 22.09 7.68
CA ARG A 173 24.60 23.15 6.88
C ARG A 173 24.56 24.48 7.62
N ALA A 174 24.30 24.49 8.93
CA ALA A 174 24.33 25.69 9.76
C ALA A 174 25.75 26.28 9.89
N ARG A 175 26.79 25.45 10.04
CA ARG A 175 28.19 25.91 10.08
C ARG A 175 28.66 26.54 8.76
N ARG A 176 28.23 26.03 7.61
CA ARG A 176 28.55 26.62 6.28
C ARG A 176 27.90 27.98 6.05
N LEU A 177 26.76 28.26 6.67
CA LEU A 177 26.08 29.55 6.54
C LEU A 177 26.74 30.62 7.44
N GLY A 178 27.22 30.23 8.63
CA GLY A 178 27.94 31.14 9.53
C GLY A 178 29.36 31.53 9.07
N SER A 179 30.06 30.65 8.36
CA SER A 179 31.40 30.98 7.82
C SER A 179 31.31 31.97 6.64
N ARG A 180 30.23 31.91 5.86
CA ARG A 180 30.04 32.78 4.68
C ARG A 180 29.73 34.23 5.07
N SER A 181 29.04 34.45 6.20
CA SER A 181 28.74 35.79 6.71
C SER A 181 29.95 36.49 7.33
N GLN A 182 30.90 35.74 7.91
CA GLN A 182 32.12 36.35 8.46
C GLN A 182 33.06 36.81 7.35
N ASP A 183 33.20 36.03 6.26
CA ASP A 183 34.05 36.37 5.11
C ASP A 183 33.57 37.62 4.33
N GLU A 184 32.25 37.83 4.20
CA GLU A 184 31.72 39.05 3.59
C GLU A 184 31.93 40.29 4.47
N SER A 185 31.93 40.12 5.80
CA SER A 185 32.11 41.23 6.75
C SER A 185 33.56 41.72 6.83
N THR A 186 34.54 40.80 6.75
CA THR A 186 35.97 41.11 6.72
C THR A 186 36.39 41.68 5.36
N SER A 187 35.86 41.18 4.26
CA SER A 187 36.10 41.72 2.90
C SER A 187 35.60 43.16 2.72
N ARG A 188 34.41 43.49 3.26
CA ARG A 188 33.87 44.86 3.20
C ARG A 188 34.65 45.86 4.06
N ARG A 189 35.27 45.42 5.15
CA ARG A 189 36.07 46.27 6.05
C ARG A 189 37.44 46.60 5.46
N SER A 190 38.01 45.70 4.66
CA SER A 190 39.31 45.91 3.98
C SER A 190 39.25 46.85 2.77
N ARG A 191 38.06 47.09 2.19
CA ARG A 191 37.88 47.99 1.03
C ARG A 191 37.49 49.43 1.40
N ARG A 192 37.53 49.79 2.69
CA ARG A 192 37.19 51.14 3.21
C ARG A 192 38.39 51.90 3.79
N CYS A 193 39.61 51.45 3.51
CA CYS A 193 40.83 52.21 3.79
C CYS A 193 41.46 52.68 2.48
#